data_AF-A0A7C5RXB0-F1
#
_entry.id   AF-A0A7C5RXB0-F1
#
_cell.length_a   1.000
_cell.length_b   1.000
_cell.length_c   1.000
_cell.angle_alpha   90.00
_cell.angle_beta   90.00
_cell.angle_gamma   90.00
#
_symmetry.space_group_name_H-M   'P 1'
#
loop_
_entity.id
_entity.type
_entity.pdbx_description
1 polymer ?
#
loop_
_entity_poly.entity_id
_entity_poly.type
_entity_poly.pdbx_seq_one_letter_code
_entity_poly.pdbx_strand_id
1 'polypeptide(L)'
;MKYDPKNEYVVDIRNPEIIKRIDRSRKLYLTFSKKWKRKLDLSKPETIRRAYEDAKKKGIFREAQKIRELIFGKKIYFYGVSYLWDACVNYCKYCPGSIPNRKKAISQGKEYPLRELTVKQAVADTKAVMKDGHTHICYLSGSAPGREELPKKLVPYLIEFDKLGLNEIILNIEPPTEEGFEMIRKAVKNTPLQFRVFQETYNRRTYKKMHGTKGPKADYDFRRQSQARAIEAGIDNVGLGALFGLHRFPIEEIEGLRKHAEELENKYGVIPVRVCLPSANELQNIGVKIPYLLERGKYGKKRIIKKSYYELFNELMYALARLAMPEINIVSSERDRPAMLKILDKYATCTTLNVHPGVGDNAGIFKDVGCSGCEKTHFEQATTFPRNPKETLNEMKKRGYEPVFY
;
A
#
# COMPACT_ATOMS: atom_id res chain seq x y z
N MET A 1 -25.25 -2.99 7.93
CA MET A 1 -24.92 -3.87 6.79
C MET A 1 -23.41 -4.07 6.80
N LYS A 2 -22.88 -5.30 6.79
CA LYS A 2 -21.42 -5.54 6.74
C LYS A 2 -20.89 -5.04 5.40
N TYR A 3 -19.74 -4.36 5.38
CA TYR A 3 -19.11 -3.88 4.15
C TYR A 3 -18.79 -5.06 3.21
N ASP A 4 -19.35 -5.02 1.99
CA ASP A 4 -19.03 -5.94 0.91
C ASP A 4 -18.30 -5.16 -0.20
N PRO A 5 -17.00 -5.44 -0.43
CA PRO A 5 -16.21 -4.84 -1.50
C PRO A 5 -16.83 -4.99 -2.90
N LYS A 6 -17.71 -5.96 -3.13
CA LYS A 6 -18.43 -6.11 -4.41
C LYS A 6 -19.38 -4.95 -4.69
N ASN A 7 -19.83 -4.24 -3.67
CA ASN A 7 -20.65 -3.02 -3.82
C ASN A 7 -19.90 -1.87 -4.50
N GLU A 8 -18.58 -2.02 -4.69
CA GLU A 8 -17.78 -1.02 -5.38
C GLU A 8 -17.82 -1.16 -6.90
N TYR A 9 -18.27 -2.31 -7.40
CA TYR A 9 -18.47 -2.52 -8.82
C TYR A 9 -19.76 -1.84 -9.29
N VAL A 10 -19.70 -1.21 -10.47
CA VAL A 10 -20.89 -0.61 -11.13
C VAL A 10 -21.52 -1.56 -12.15
N VAL A 11 -20.95 -2.76 -12.30
CA VAL A 11 -21.41 -3.83 -13.19
C VAL A 11 -21.28 -5.18 -12.48
N ASP A 12 -22.06 -6.16 -12.92
CA ASP A 12 -21.84 -7.56 -12.52
C ASP A 12 -20.63 -8.12 -13.28
N ILE A 13 -19.53 -8.35 -12.55
CA ILE A 13 -18.29 -8.92 -13.10
C ILE A 13 -18.45 -10.38 -13.56
N ARG A 14 -19.55 -11.05 -13.20
CA ARG A 14 -19.89 -12.41 -13.67
C ARG A 14 -20.69 -12.41 -14.96
N ASN A 15 -21.10 -11.24 -15.46
CA ASN A 15 -21.79 -11.14 -16.75
C ASN A 15 -20.87 -11.61 -17.89
N PRO A 16 -21.33 -12.49 -18.81
CA PRO A 16 -20.49 -13.04 -19.88
C PRO A 16 -19.82 -12.00 -20.79
N GLU A 17 -20.46 -10.86 -21.06
CA GLU A 17 -19.84 -9.80 -21.87
C GLU A 17 -18.74 -9.06 -21.07
N ILE A 18 -18.95 -8.86 -19.77
CA ILE A 18 -17.93 -8.25 -18.89
C ILE A 18 -16.72 -9.17 -18.75
N ILE A 19 -16.94 -10.48 -18.58
CA ILE A 19 -15.88 -11.49 -18.57
C ILE A 19 -15.03 -11.41 -19.85
N LYS A 20 -15.67 -11.33 -21.03
CA LYS A 20 -14.93 -11.16 -22.31
C LYS A 20 -14.06 -9.90 -22.33
N ARG A 21 -14.51 -8.79 -21.72
CA ARG A 21 -13.74 -7.54 -21.62
C ARG A 21 -12.56 -7.67 -20.65
N ILE A 22 -12.76 -8.34 -19.52
CA ILE A 22 -11.71 -8.68 -18.55
C ILE A 22 -10.65 -9.56 -19.22
N ASP A 23 -11.05 -10.62 -19.91
CA ASP A 23 -10.14 -11.54 -20.58
C ASP A 23 -9.34 -10.87 -21.70
N ARG A 24 -9.98 -9.99 -22.47
CA ARG A 24 -9.28 -9.16 -23.47
C ARG A 24 -8.21 -8.28 -22.82
N SER A 25 -8.51 -7.67 -21.67
CA SER A 25 -7.56 -6.85 -20.91
C SER A 25 -6.38 -7.67 -20.41
N ARG A 26 -6.65 -8.84 -19.83
CA ARG A 26 -5.62 -9.80 -19.38
C ARG A 26 -4.75 -10.27 -20.54
N LYS A 27 -5.33 -10.61 -21.69
CA LYS A 27 -4.58 -11.02 -22.89
C LYS A 27 -3.65 -9.91 -23.40
N LEU A 28 -4.10 -8.66 -23.37
CA LEU A 28 -3.28 -7.51 -23.72
C LEU A 28 -2.08 -7.36 -22.75
N TYR A 29 -2.33 -7.47 -21.44
CA TYR A 29 -1.25 -7.52 -20.43
C TYR A 29 -0.26 -8.66 -20.71
N LEU A 30 -0.74 -9.89 -20.90
CA LEU A 30 0.11 -11.07 -21.13
C LEU A 30 0.99 -10.93 -22.38
N THR A 31 0.45 -10.34 -23.45
CA THR A 31 1.20 -10.09 -24.69
C THR A 31 2.32 -9.07 -24.45
N PHE A 32 2.02 -7.99 -23.73
CA PHE A 32 3.01 -6.97 -23.37
C PHE A 32 4.07 -7.54 -22.42
N SER A 33 3.64 -8.24 -21.37
CA SER A 33 4.52 -8.78 -20.33
C SER A 33 5.45 -9.84 -20.91
N LYS A 34 4.99 -10.72 -21.81
CA LYS A 34 5.86 -11.71 -22.49
C LYS A 34 7.04 -11.04 -23.21
N LYS A 35 6.82 -9.90 -23.88
CA LYS A 35 7.87 -9.14 -24.56
C LYS A 35 8.82 -8.44 -23.57
N TRP A 36 8.27 -7.84 -22.52
CA TRP A 36 9.00 -6.92 -21.65
C TRP A 36 9.51 -7.51 -20.34
N LYS A 37 9.13 -8.75 -19.98
CA LYS A 37 9.39 -9.37 -18.66
C LYS A 37 10.82 -9.19 -18.15
N ARG A 38 11.81 -9.40 -19.03
CA ARG A 38 13.25 -9.22 -18.74
C ARG A 38 13.89 -8.06 -19.51
N LYS A 39 13.13 -7.35 -20.35
CA LYS A 39 13.62 -6.19 -21.13
C LYS A 39 13.36 -4.86 -20.42
N LEU A 40 12.30 -4.77 -19.63
CA LEU A 40 12.06 -3.66 -18.73
C LEU A 40 12.88 -3.91 -17.46
N ASP A 41 14.00 -3.21 -17.33
CA ASP A 41 15.02 -3.47 -16.31
C ASP A 41 15.38 -2.16 -15.61
N LEU A 42 15.08 -2.06 -14.32
CA LEU A 42 15.30 -0.86 -13.54
C LEU A 42 16.79 -0.56 -13.32
N SER A 43 17.70 -1.53 -13.54
CA SER A 43 19.14 -1.24 -13.60
C SER A 43 19.56 -0.48 -14.86
N LYS A 44 18.66 -0.38 -15.84
CA LYS A 44 18.83 0.28 -17.14
C LYS A 44 17.62 1.19 -17.40
N PRO A 45 17.50 2.34 -16.70
CA PRO A 45 16.28 3.14 -16.69
C PRO A 45 15.78 3.60 -18.07
N GLU A 46 16.64 3.67 -19.08
CA GLU A 46 16.25 3.95 -20.48
C GLU A 46 15.32 2.88 -21.07
N THR A 47 15.31 1.66 -20.52
CA THR A 47 14.33 0.62 -20.87
C THR A 47 12.90 1.03 -20.50
N ILE A 48 12.71 1.86 -19.48
CA ILE A 48 11.39 2.36 -19.04
C ILE A 48 10.76 3.21 -20.14
N ARG A 49 11.53 4.11 -20.75
CA ARG A 49 11.02 4.95 -21.85
C ARG A 49 10.62 4.10 -23.06
N ARG A 50 11.45 3.11 -23.42
CA ARG A 50 11.13 2.21 -24.54
C ARG A 50 9.87 1.37 -24.27
N ALA A 51 9.71 0.87 -23.06
CA ALA A 51 8.52 0.14 -22.64
C ALA A 51 7.27 1.03 -22.63
N TYR A 52 7.40 2.26 -22.15
CA TYR A 52 6.33 3.26 -22.12
C TYR A 52 5.82 3.60 -23.53
N GLU A 53 6.73 3.85 -24.48
CA GLU A 53 6.35 4.12 -25.86
C GLU A 53 5.72 2.90 -26.56
N ASP A 54 6.22 1.68 -26.29
CA ASP A 54 5.58 0.45 -26.81
C ASP A 54 4.18 0.26 -26.21
N ALA A 55 3.99 0.57 -24.92
CA ALA A 55 2.71 0.52 -24.24
C ALA A 55 1.71 1.52 -24.84
N LYS A 56 2.18 2.73 -25.15
CA LYS A 56 1.40 3.75 -25.85
C LYS A 56 0.95 3.27 -27.24
N LYS A 57 1.88 2.75 -28.05
CA LYS A 57 1.59 2.20 -29.39
C LYS A 57 0.59 1.03 -29.35
N LYS A 58 0.65 0.21 -28.30
CA LYS A 58 -0.26 -0.93 -28.07
C LYS A 58 -1.60 -0.57 -27.42
N GLY A 59 -1.82 0.69 -27.07
CA GLY A 59 -3.06 1.14 -26.45
C GLY A 59 -3.25 0.72 -24.99
N ILE A 60 -2.18 0.34 -24.28
CA ILE A 60 -2.23 -0.14 -22.88
C ILE A 60 -2.94 0.87 -21.96
N PHE A 61 -2.56 2.15 -22.03
CA PHE A 61 -3.13 3.19 -21.16
C PHE A 61 -4.62 3.41 -21.42
N ARG A 62 -5.04 3.36 -22.70
CA ARG A 62 -6.44 3.54 -23.10
C ARG A 62 -7.29 2.37 -22.62
N GLU A 63 -6.81 1.14 -22.79
CA GLU A 63 -7.54 -0.05 -22.36
C GLU A 63 -7.63 -0.13 -20.82
N ALA A 64 -6.55 0.20 -20.12
CA ALA A 64 -6.53 0.23 -18.66
C ALA A 64 -7.55 1.23 -18.08
N GLN A 65 -7.69 2.40 -18.71
CA GLN A 65 -8.73 3.39 -18.34
C GLN A 65 -10.13 2.85 -18.60
N LYS A 66 -10.37 2.27 -19.78
CA LYS A 66 -11.68 1.71 -20.15
C LYS A 66 -12.13 0.61 -19.20
N ILE A 67 -11.26 -0.34 -18.89
CA ILE A 67 -11.64 -1.46 -18.02
C ILE A 67 -11.85 -1.00 -16.56
N ARG A 68 -11.06 -0.01 -16.11
CA ARG A 68 -11.28 0.64 -14.81
C ARG A 68 -12.66 1.30 -14.74
N GLU A 69 -13.00 2.10 -15.75
CA GLU A 69 -14.29 2.80 -15.79
C GLU A 69 -15.47 1.83 -15.97
N LEU A 70 -15.29 0.76 -16.74
CA LEU A 70 -16.31 -0.28 -16.90
C LEU A 70 -16.65 -0.94 -15.56
N ILE A 71 -15.64 -1.29 -14.76
CA ILE A 71 -15.84 -2.04 -13.52
C ILE A 71 -16.22 -1.13 -12.35
N PHE A 72 -15.58 0.04 -12.22
CA PHE A 72 -15.68 0.89 -11.02
C PHE A 72 -16.32 2.26 -11.27
N GLY A 73 -16.73 2.55 -12.51
CA GLY A 73 -17.28 3.86 -12.87
C GLY A 73 -16.25 4.97 -12.68
N LYS A 74 -16.66 6.05 -12.00
CA LYS A 74 -15.82 7.22 -11.67
C LYS A 74 -15.46 7.34 -10.19
N LYS A 75 -15.82 6.35 -9.37
CA LYS A 75 -15.56 6.36 -7.92
C LYS A 75 -14.08 6.26 -7.60
N ILE A 76 -13.62 7.01 -6.60
CA ILE A 76 -12.30 6.87 -5.96
C ILE A 76 -12.50 6.83 -4.46
N TYR A 77 -12.13 5.71 -3.85
CA TYR A 77 -12.30 5.48 -2.42
C TYR A 77 -11.09 5.95 -1.60
N PHE A 78 -11.32 6.44 -0.40
CA PHE A 78 -10.26 6.86 0.51
C PHE A 78 -10.21 6.06 1.81
N TYR A 79 -9.01 5.74 2.28
CA TYR A 79 -8.79 5.23 3.63
C TYR A 79 -7.72 6.04 4.36
N GLY A 80 -7.88 6.14 5.67
CA GLY A 80 -6.94 6.81 6.57
C GLY A 80 -5.84 5.89 7.06
N VAL A 81 -4.81 6.45 7.69
CA VAL A 81 -3.64 5.70 8.17
C VAL A 81 -3.30 6.13 9.59
N SER A 82 -3.04 5.16 10.48
CA SER A 82 -2.53 5.40 11.84
C SER A 82 -1.39 4.43 12.16
N TYR A 83 -0.30 4.95 12.73
CA TYR A 83 0.85 4.15 13.17
C TYR A 83 0.79 3.97 14.68
N LEU A 84 0.74 2.72 15.15
CA LEU A 84 0.56 2.40 16.57
C LEU A 84 1.88 2.40 17.35
N TRP A 85 2.93 1.83 16.76
CA TRP A 85 4.29 1.84 17.30
C TRP A 85 5.33 1.63 16.20
N ASP A 86 6.57 2.02 16.48
CA ASP A 86 7.69 1.99 15.52
C ASP A 86 8.78 0.96 15.85
N ALA A 87 8.70 0.32 17.03
CA ALA A 87 9.58 -0.76 17.43
C ALA A 87 9.50 -1.94 16.45
N CYS A 88 10.62 -2.34 15.87
CA CYS A 88 10.68 -3.38 14.86
C CYS A 88 11.92 -4.25 15.00
N VAL A 89 11.71 -5.58 15.01
CA VAL A 89 12.80 -6.57 15.17
C VAL A 89 13.41 -7.06 13.85
N ASN A 90 12.97 -6.51 12.71
CA ASN A 90 13.40 -6.96 11.38
C ASN A 90 14.67 -6.28 10.86
N TYR A 91 15.26 -6.87 9.82
CA TYR A 91 16.54 -6.47 9.22
C TYR A 91 16.40 -5.97 7.77
N CYS A 92 15.24 -5.39 7.42
CA CYS A 92 14.95 -4.93 6.07
C CYS A 92 15.90 -3.81 5.63
N LYS A 93 16.74 -4.07 4.62
CA LYS A 93 17.76 -3.12 4.14
C LYS A 93 17.20 -1.79 3.63
N TYR A 94 15.96 -1.80 3.19
CA TYR A 94 15.27 -0.63 2.61
C TYR A 94 14.37 0.11 3.62
N CYS A 95 14.17 -0.41 4.83
CA CYS A 95 13.23 0.17 5.78
C CYS A 95 13.99 0.97 6.85
N PRO A 96 13.63 2.24 7.10
CA PRO A 96 14.28 3.05 8.14
C PRO A 96 14.10 2.44 9.55
N GLY A 97 13.02 1.68 9.77
CA GLY A 97 12.67 1.13 11.08
C GLY A 97 13.35 -0.18 11.42
N SER A 98 14.08 -0.76 10.45
CA SER A 98 14.82 -1.99 10.70
C SER A 98 15.95 -1.74 11.70
N ILE A 99 16.28 -2.78 12.49
CA ILE A 99 17.38 -2.74 13.46
C ILE A 99 18.68 -2.16 12.87
N PRO A 100 19.22 -2.66 11.73
CA PRO A 100 20.50 -2.18 11.23
C PRO A 100 20.43 -0.71 10.79
N ASN A 101 19.33 -0.28 10.18
CA ASN A 101 19.20 1.09 9.69
C ASN A 101 18.99 2.08 10.84
N ARG A 102 18.22 1.72 11.87
CA ARG A 102 18.08 2.52 13.08
C ARG A 102 19.41 2.64 13.84
N LYS A 103 20.14 1.54 14.04
CA LYS A 103 21.47 1.57 14.67
C LYS A 103 22.44 2.47 13.92
N LYS A 104 22.45 2.39 12.58
CA LYS A 104 23.26 3.27 11.73
C LYS A 104 22.86 4.74 11.87
N ALA A 105 21.56 5.04 11.95
CA ALA A 105 21.09 6.41 12.14
C ALA A 105 21.55 6.97 13.49
N ILE A 106 21.39 6.20 14.57
CA ILE A 106 21.83 6.58 15.92
C ILE A 106 23.34 6.78 15.98
N SER A 107 24.14 5.90 15.36
CA SER A 107 25.61 6.06 15.31
C SER A 107 26.06 7.28 14.50
N GLN A 108 25.17 7.88 13.70
CA GLN A 108 25.41 9.13 12.96
C GLN A 108 24.90 10.36 13.73
N GLY A 109 24.61 10.23 15.03
CA GLY A 109 24.14 11.33 15.88
C GLY A 109 22.67 11.69 15.72
N LYS A 110 21.85 10.82 15.09
CA LYS A 110 20.41 11.07 14.94
C LYS A 110 19.67 10.56 16.16
N GLU A 111 18.98 11.46 16.84
CA GLU A 111 18.08 11.10 17.94
C GLU A 111 16.76 10.61 17.38
N TYR A 112 16.45 9.34 17.66
CA TYR A 112 15.22 8.74 17.17
C TYR A 112 14.58 7.81 18.22
N PRO A 113 13.80 8.40 19.17
CA PRO A 113 13.19 7.64 20.25
C PRO A 113 12.13 6.68 19.72
N LEU A 114 12.08 5.48 20.30
CA LEU A 114 10.99 4.55 20.06
C LEU A 114 9.68 5.17 20.59
N ARG A 115 8.63 5.06 19.79
CA ARG A 115 7.30 5.59 20.10
C ARG A 115 6.28 4.47 20.02
N GLU A 116 5.40 4.47 20.99
CA GLU A 116 4.28 3.56 21.10
C GLU A 116 3.11 4.31 21.72
N LEU A 117 1.95 4.23 21.07
CA LEU A 117 0.73 4.79 21.60
C LEU A 117 0.20 3.88 22.69
N THR A 118 -0.19 4.46 23.83
CA THR A 118 -1.16 3.80 24.72
C THR A 118 -2.48 3.61 23.99
N VAL A 119 -3.33 2.67 24.44
CA VAL A 119 -4.67 2.46 23.86
C VAL A 119 -5.48 3.76 23.79
N LYS A 120 -5.45 4.57 24.85
CA LYS A 120 -6.11 5.89 24.90
C LYS A 120 -5.58 6.85 23.83
N GLN A 121 -4.26 6.91 23.66
CA GLN A 121 -3.64 7.76 22.62
C GLN A 121 -3.96 7.24 21.21
N ALA A 122 -4.01 5.93 21.01
CA ALA A 122 -4.37 5.34 19.72
C ALA A 122 -5.83 5.60 19.33
N VAL A 123 -6.74 5.61 20.30
CA VAL A 123 -8.13 6.06 20.09
C VAL A 123 -8.17 7.54 19.71
N ALA A 124 -7.38 8.39 20.37
CA ALA A 124 -7.30 9.81 20.03
C ALA A 124 -6.75 10.04 18.61
N ASP A 125 -5.68 9.32 18.24
CA ASP A 125 -5.08 9.36 16.91
C ASP A 125 -6.06 8.87 15.83
N THR A 126 -6.78 7.77 16.10
CA THR A 126 -7.84 7.26 15.23
C THR A 126 -8.95 8.30 15.04
N LYS A 127 -9.42 8.94 16.12
CA LYS A 127 -10.45 9.99 16.04
C LYS A 127 -9.97 11.20 15.25
N ALA A 128 -8.67 11.53 15.25
CA ALA A 128 -8.14 12.59 14.41
C ALA A 128 -8.25 12.23 12.92
N VAL A 129 -7.93 10.99 12.54
CA VAL A 129 -8.11 10.48 11.18
C VAL A 129 -9.60 10.48 10.77
N MET A 130 -10.50 10.12 11.69
CA MET A 130 -11.96 10.16 11.42
C MET A 130 -12.50 11.56 11.19
N LYS A 131 -11.91 12.61 11.80
CA LYS A 131 -12.32 14.00 11.57
C LYS A 131 -12.09 14.45 10.12
N ASP A 132 -11.16 13.83 9.40
CA ASP A 132 -10.95 14.07 7.97
C ASP A 132 -11.98 13.33 7.09
N GLY A 133 -12.86 12.53 7.70
CA GLY A 133 -13.95 11.79 7.04
C GLY A 133 -13.69 10.29 6.86
N HIS A 134 -12.53 9.78 7.27
CA HIS A 134 -12.18 8.37 7.09
C HIS A 134 -12.87 7.44 8.09
N THR A 135 -13.59 6.42 7.61
CA THR A 135 -14.05 5.31 8.47
C THR A 135 -13.43 3.96 8.11
N HIS A 136 -12.69 3.88 6.99
CA HIS A 136 -11.74 2.80 6.75
C HIS A 136 -10.35 3.27 7.16
N ILE A 137 -9.74 2.60 8.13
CA ILE A 137 -8.45 3.02 8.68
C ILE A 137 -7.46 1.86 8.65
N CYS A 138 -6.29 2.13 8.09
CA CYS A 138 -5.16 1.22 8.08
C CYS A 138 -4.24 1.48 9.26
N TYR A 139 -4.16 0.50 10.14
CA TYR A 139 -3.25 0.47 11.25
C TYR A 139 -1.94 -0.19 10.83
N LEU A 140 -0.84 0.55 11.03
CA LEU A 140 0.51 0.07 10.79
C LEU A 140 1.25 -0.03 12.11
N SER A 141 2.18 -0.97 12.16
CA SER A 141 3.07 -1.12 13.29
C SER A 141 4.43 -1.66 12.86
N GLY A 142 5.45 -1.40 13.66
CA GLY A 142 6.65 -2.23 13.62
C GLY A 142 6.37 -3.66 14.11
N SER A 143 7.35 -4.55 14.00
CA SER A 143 7.20 -5.97 14.35
C SER A 143 7.66 -6.27 15.77
N ALA A 144 6.88 -7.06 16.52
CA ALA A 144 7.20 -7.51 17.88
C ALA A 144 8.23 -8.66 17.89
N PRO A 145 8.94 -8.91 19.01
CA PRO A 145 9.76 -10.10 19.19
C PRO A 145 8.87 -11.34 19.29
N GLY A 146 8.76 -12.09 18.19
CA GLY A 146 7.93 -13.29 18.11
C GLY A 146 6.55 -13.03 17.53
N ARG A 147 6.02 -14.02 16.80
CA ARG A 147 4.74 -13.92 16.07
C ARG A 147 3.52 -14.04 17.00
N GLU A 148 3.69 -14.68 18.16
CA GLU A 148 2.63 -14.88 19.17
C GLU A 148 2.37 -13.62 20.03
N GLU A 149 3.38 -12.78 20.22
CA GLU A 149 3.27 -11.59 21.08
C GLU A 149 2.54 -10.42 20.39
N LEU A 150 2.65 -10.33 19.07
CA LEU A 150 2.04 -9.24 18.31
C LEU A 150 0.50 -9.22 18.43
N PRO A 151 -0.24 -10.34 18.26
CA PRO A 151 -1.67 -10.39 18.51
C PRO A 151 -2.06 -9.98 19.94
N LYS A 152 -1.36 -10.51 20.96
CA LYS A 152 -1.64 -10.18 22.38
C LYS A 152 -1.53 -8.69 22.65
N LYS A 153 -0.52 -8.05 22.09
CA LYS A 153 -0.30 -6.60 22.17
C LYS A 153 -1.35 -5.80 21.40
N LEU A 154 -1.78 -6.30 20.24
CA LEU A 154 -2.70 -5.59 19.34
C LEU A 154 -4.15 -5.63 19.82
N VAL A 155 -4.60 -6.74 20.42
CA VAL A 155 -6.00 -6.97 20.82
C VAL A 155 -6.61 -5.83 21.65
N PRO A 156 -5.94 -5.28 22.69
CA PRO A 156 -6.49 -4.15 23.45
C PRO A 156 -6.84 -2.93 22.59
N TYR A 157 -6.05 -2.63 21.55
CA TYR A 157 -6.34 -1.56 20.61
C TYR A 157 -7.58 -1.88 19.76
N LEU A 158 -7.65 -3.10 19.24
CA LEU A 158 -8.73 -3.55 18.36
C LEU A 158 -10.10 -3.53 19.06
N ILE A 159 -10.15 -3.92 20.33
CA ILE A 159 -11.37 -3.86 21.13
C ILE A 159 -11.90 -2.43 21.23
N GLU A 160 -11.02 -1.44 21.38
CA GLU A 160 -11.45 -0.04 21.40
C GLU A 160 -11.80 0.47 20.00
N PHE A 161 -11.07 0.07 18.95
CA PHE A 161 -11.37 0.47 17.57
C PHE A 161 -12.72 -0.08 17.09
N ASP A 162 -13.11 -1.30 17.49
CA ASP A 162 -14.41 -1.92 17.19
C ASP A 162 -15.60 -1.11 17.75
N LYS A 163 -15.36 -0.24 18.75
CA LYS A 163 -16.38 0.63 19.36
C LYS A 163 -16.51 1.99 18.67
N LEU A 164 -15.63 2.33 17.74
CA LEU A 164 -15.56 3.68 17.14
C LEU A 164 -16.51 3.87 15.95
N GLY A 165 -17.21 2.82 15.49
CA GLY A 165 -18.09 2.91 14.33
C GLY A 165 -17.31 3.01 13.01
N LEU A 166 -16.14 2.40 12.93
CA LEU A 166 -15.38 2.25 11.69
C LEU A 166 -16.10 1.27 10.75
N ASN A 167 -16.10 1.57 9.45
CA ASN A 167 -16.65 0.66 8.44
C ASN A 167 -15.67 -0.47 8.08
N GLU A 168 -14.36 -0.28 8.29
CA GLU A 168 -13.36 -1.35 8.14
C GLU A 168 -12.07 -1.04 8.93
N ILE A 169 -11.56 -2.03 9.67
CA ILE A 169 -10.24 -1.99 10.31
C ILE A 169 -9.26 -2.75 9.40
N ILE A 170 -8.27 -2.04 8.87
CA ILE A 170 -7.26 -2.60 7.99
C ILE A 170 -5.97 -2.80 8.77
N LEU A 171 -5.40 -4.00 8.76
CA LEU A 171 -4.18 -4.35 9.46
C LEU A 171 -3.02 -4.54 8.48
N ASN A 172 -2.01 -3.68 8.58
CA ASN A 172 -0.74 -3.81 7.86
C ASN A 172 0.42 -3.91 8.87
N ILE A 173 0.53 -5.10 9.44
CA ILE A 173 1.39 -5.46 10.57
C ILE A 173 2.22 -6.70 10.22
N GLU A 174 3.16 -7.12 11.06
CA GLU A 174 3.84 -8.42 10.86
C GLU A 174 2.79 -9.55 10.86
N PRO A 175 2.84 -10.50 9.91
CA PRO A 175 1.92 -11.63 9.88
C PRO A 175 1.88 -12.43 11.21
N PRO A 176 0.69 -12.55 11.83
CA PRO A 176 0.44 -13.49 12.90
C PRO A 176 0.55 -14.96 12.47
N THR A 177 0.58 -15.85 13.46
CA THR A 177 0.23 -17.27 13.31
C THR A 177 -1.29 -17.42 13.09
N GLU A 178 -1.75 -18.65 12.86
CA GLU A 178 -3.17 -18.96 12.74
C GLU A 178 -3.93 -18.61 14.03
N GLU A 179 -3.43 -19.05 15.18
CA GLU A 179 -4.00 -18.75 16.50
C GLU A 179 -4.01 -17.24 16.78
N GLY A 180 -2.96 -16.55 16.29
CA GLY A 180 -2.88 -15.10 16.35
C GLY A 180 -3.98 -14.40 15.56
N PHE A 181 -4.30 -14.89 14.36
CA PHE A 181 -5.42 -14.37 13.58
C PHE A 181 -6.77 -14.71 14.21
N GLU A 182 -6.95 -15.90 14.76
CA GLU A 182 -8.18 -16.24 15.50
C GLU A 182 -8.39 -15.31 16.70
N MET A 183 -7.32 -14.99 17.44
CA MET A 183 -7.36 -14.07 18.56
C MET A 183 -7.82 -12.67 18.10
N ILE A 184 -7.26 -12.17 17.00
CA ILE A 184 -7.65 -10.91 16.37
C ILE A 184 -9.13 -10.94 15.95
N ARG A 185 -9.57 -12.02 15.30
CA ARG A 185 -10.95 -12.16 14.83
C ARG A 185 -11.94 -12.17 15.99
N LYS A 186 -11.64 -12.90 17.08
CA LYS A 186 -12.48 -12.97 18.30
C LYS A 186 -12.60 -11.61 19.01
N ALA A 187 -11.57 -10.76 18.91
CA ALA A 187 -11.54 -9.45 19.54
C ALA A 187 -12.41 -8.39 18.85
N VAL A 188 -12.61 -8.49 17.53
CA VAL A 188 -13.38 -7.52 16.73
C VAL A 188 -14.69 -8.17 16.27
N LYS A 189 -15.83 -7.69 16.77
CA LYS A 189 -17.13 -8.35 16.52
C LYS A 189 -18.02 -7.57 15.55
N ASN A 190 -17.91 -6.24 15.55
CA ASN A 190 -18.85 -5.36 14.87
C ASN A 190 -18.29 -4.80 13.57
N THR A 191 -16.97 -4.62 13.50
CA THR A 191 -16.29 -4.03 12.35
C THR A 191 -15.62 -5.09 11.46
N PRO A 192 -15.83 -5.02 10.13
CA PRO A 192 -15.08 -5.83 9.17
C PRO A 192 -13.57 -5.64 9.31
N LEU A 193 -12.81 -6.73 9.24
CA LEU A 193 -11.36 -6.74 9.25
C LEU A 193 -10.81 -6.98 7.86
N GLN A 194 -9.81 -6.18 7.49
CA GLN A 194 -8.93 -6.46 6.37
C GLN A 194 -7.52 -6.79 6.87
N PHE A 195 -6.94 -7.88 6.41
CA PHE A 195 -5.49 -8.11 6.56
C PHE A 195 -4.75 -7.82 5.26
N ARG A 196 -3.77 -6.90 5.30
CA ARG A 196 -3.02 -6.47 4.11
C ARG A 196 -1.56 -6.27 4.44
N VAL A 197 -0.73 -7.17 3.94
CA VAL A 197 0.73 -7.03 3.98
C VAL A 197 1.32 -7.13 2.59
N PHE A 198 2.40 -6.39 2.37
CA PHE A 198 3.12 -6.47 1.11
C PHE A 198 4.08 -7.64 1.18
N GLN A 199 4.12 -8.46 0.13
CA GLN A 199 5.20 -9.42 -0.05
C GLN A 199 6.54 -8.71 -0.28
N GLU A 200 6.49 -7.40 -0.60
CA GLU A 200 7.60 -6.50 -0.90
C GLU A 200 8.27 -6.84 -2.23
N THR A 201 8.65 -8.09 -2.42
CA THR A 201 9.09 -8.65 -3.70
C THR A 201 8.73 -10.13 -3.77
N TYR A 202 8.13 -10.54 -4.87
CA TYR A 202 7.84 -11.94 -5.15
C TYR A 202 9.10 -12.70 -5.60
N ASN A 203 10.19 -12.02 -5.95
CA ASN A 203 11.45 -12.65 -6.26
C ASN A 203 12.16 -13.15 -4.98
N ARG A 204 12.18 -14.46 -4.75
CA ARG A 204 12.79 -15.08 -3.56
C ARG A 204 14.25 -14.67 -3.31
N ARG A 205 15.07 -14.55 -4.36
CA ARG A 205 16.48 -14.13 -4.22
C ARG A 205 16.58 -12.68 -3.77
N THR A 206 15.80 -11.77 -4.35
CA THR A 206 15.73 -10.38 -3.91
C THR A 206 15.16 -10.28 -2.50
N TYR A 207 14.12 -11.06 -2.16
CA TYR A 207 13.55 -11.08 -0.81
C TYR A 207 14.58 -11.44 0.24
N LYS A 208 15.32 -12.55 0.06
CA LYS A 208 16.41 -12.97 0.97
C LYS A 208 17.49 -11.89 1.08
N LYS A 209 17.85 -11.24 -0.04
CA LYS A 209 18.83 -10.14 -0.04
C LYS A 209 18.34 -8.93 0.75
N MET A 210 17.05 -8.59 0.66
CA MET A 210 16.45 -7.41 1.29
C MET A 210 16.12 -7.60 2.76
N HIS A 211 15.70 -8.80 3.17
CA HIS A 211 15.25 -9.08 4.54
C HIS A 211 16.31 -9.80 5.39
N GLY A 212 17.36 -10.34 4.76
CA GLY A 212 18.44 -11.04 5.46
C GLY A 212 18.00 -12.43 5.94
N THR A 213 18.59 -12.88 7.05
CA THR A 213 18.31 -14.18 7.69
C THR A 213 17.78 -14.03 9.13
N LYS A 214 17.55 -12.79 9.59
CA LYS A 214 17.14 -12.47 10.96
C LYS A 214 15.78 -11.78 10.99
N GLY A 215 15.03 -12.05 12.06
CA GLY A 215 13.69 -11.52 12.27
C GLY A 215 12.61 -12.28 11.49
N PRO A 216 11.33 -12.16 11.90
CA PRO A 216 10.22 -12.92 11.33
C PRO A 216 9.99 -12.65 9.84
N LYS A 217 10.37 -11.46 9.34
CA LYS A 217 10.21 -11.07 7.92
C LYS A 217 11.30 -11.64 7.00
N ALA A 218 12.30 -12.37 7.51
CA ALA A 218 13.23 -13.10 6.64
C ALA A 218 12.58 -14.34 6.00
N ASP A 219 11.50 -14.83 6.60
CA ASP A 219 10.76 -16.02 6.19
C ASP A 219 9.75 -15.68 5.07
N TYR A 220 10.18 -15.95 3.83
CA TYR A 220 9.41 -15.64 2.63
C TYR A 220 8.06 -16.36 2.60
N ASP A 221 8.07 -17.66 2.90
CA ASP A 221 6.90 -18.53 2.71
C ASP A 221 5.84 -18.24 3.78
N PHE A 222 6.27 -18.06 5.03
CA PHE A 222 5.35 -17.67 6.09
C PHE A 222 4.68 -16.33 5.79
N ARG A 223 5.42 -15.33 5.27
CA ARG A 223 4.85 -14.06 4.87
C ARG A 223 3.90 -14.19 3.68
N ARG A 224 4.29 -14.95 2.65
CA ARG A 224 3.46 -15.17 1.46
C ARG A 224 2.12 -15.78 1.88
N GLN A 225 2.14 -16.84 2.69
CA GLN A 225 0.93 -17.58 3.08
C GLN A 225 0.04 -16.83 4.08
N SER A 226 0.40 -15.61 4.50
CA SER A 226 -0.31 -14.91 5.57
C SER A 226 -1.74 -14.52 5.22
N GLN A 227 -2.02 -14.16 3.96
CA GLN A 227 -3.38 -13.89 3.51
C GLN A 227 -4.26 -15.15 3.55
N ALA A 228 -3.71 -16.32 3.21
CA ALA A 228 -4.43 -17.58 3.30
C ALA A 228 -4.81 -17.90 4.76
N ARG A 229 -3.85 -17.78 5.70
CA ARG A 229 -4.11 -17.95 7.14
C ARG A 229 -5.15 -16.95 7.68
N ALA A 230 -5.10 -15.70 7.21
CA ALA A 230 -6.09 -14.70 7.60
C ALA A 230 -7.50 -15.10 7.15
N ILE A 231 -7.65 -15.60 5.92
CA ILE A 231 -8.94 -16.08 5.39
C ILE A 231 -9.44 -17.28 6.22
N GLU A 232 -8.58 -18.27 6.47
CA GLU A 232 -8.91 -19.47 7.25
C GLU A 232 -9.37 -19.13 8.67
N ALA A 233 -8.77 -18.12 9.29
CA ALA A 233 -9.16 -17.60 10.61
C ALA A 233 -10.39 -16.66 10.59
N GLY A 234 -11.05 -16.47 9.45
CA GLY A 234 -12.28 -15.69 9.32
C GLY A 234 -12.10 -14.17 9.22
N ILE A 235 -10.93 -13.67 8.82
CA ILE A 235 -10.75 -12.26 8.46
C ILE A 235 -11.53 -11.96 7.17
N ASP A 236 -12.38 -10.92 7.18
CA ASP A 236 -13.38 -10.69 6.13
C ASP A 236 -12.74 -10.40 4.76
N ASN A 237 -11.66 -9.62 4.75
CA ASN A 237 -11.02 -9.13 3.53
C ASN A 237 -9.50 -9.31 3.57
N VAL A 238 -8.88 -9.51 2.40
CA VAL A 238 -7.41 -9.49 2.27
C VAL A 238 -6.95 -8.52 1.20
N GLY A 239 -5.73 -8.00 1.39
CA GLY A 239 -5.05 -7.17 0.40
C GLY A 239 -3.63 -7.64 0.12
N LEU A 240 -3.15 -7.35 -1.09
CA LEU A 240 -1.81 -7.68 -1.55
C LEU A 240 -0.97 -6.42 -1.78
N GLY A 241 0.35 -6.58 -1.90
CA GLY A 241 1.19 -5.51 -2.41
C GLY A 241 2.63 -5.92 -2.66
N ALA A 242 3.31 -5.13 -3.49
CA ALA A 242 4.73 -5.27 -3.81
C ALA A 242 5.39 -3.89 -3.86
N LEU A 243 6.62 -3.79 -3.35
CA LEU A 243 7.39 -2.56 -3.27
C LEU A 243 8.32 -2.45 -4.49
N PHE A 244 7.94 -1.62 -5.45
CA PHE A 244 8.75 -1.41 -6.65
C PHE A 244 10.05 -0.68 -6.31
N GLY A 245 11.16 -1.10 -6.93
CA GLY A 245 12.51 -0.59 -6.67
C GLY A 245 13.39 -1.53 -5.84
N LEU A 246 12.84 -2.60 -5.27
CA LEU A 246 13.64 -3.66 -4.63
C LEU A 246 14.20 -4.67 -5.64
N HIS A 247 13.36 -5.09 -6.60
CA HIS A 247 13.69 -6.02 -7.66
C HIS A 247 13.82 -5.30 -9.00
N ARG A 248 14.76 -5.74 -9.85
CA ARG A 248 15.08 -5.04 -11.12
C ARG A 248 14.02 -5.23 -12.20
N PHE A 249 13.24 -6.30 -12.16
CA PHE A 249 12.26 -6.65 -13.18
C PHE A 249 10.82 -6.45 -12.67
N PRO A 250 10.23 -5.27 -12.87
CA PRO A 250 8.99 -4.88 -12.21
C PRO A 250 7.77 -5.68 -12.73
N ILE A 251 7.84 -6.23 -13.95
CA ILE A 251 6.77 -7.09 -14.48
C ILE A 251 6.66 -8.41 -13.69
N GLU A 252 7.75 -8.90 -13.10
CA GLU A 252 7.69 -10.10 -12.26
C GLU A 252 6.92 -9.86 -10.96
N GLU A 253 6.92 -8.62 -10.46
CA GLU A 253 6.16 -8.24 -9.28
C GLU A 253 4.65 -8.20 -9.57
N ILE A 254 4.25 -7.64 -10.73
CA ILE A 254 2.84 -7.68 -11.17
C ILE A 254 2.40 -9.12 -11.43
N GLU A 255 3.25 -9.94 -12.06
CA GLU A 255 2.95 -11.36 -12.27
C GLU A 255 2.80 -12.13 -10.95
N GLY A 256 3.65 -11.85 -9.96
CA GLY A 256 3.58 -12.43 -8.62
C GLY A 256 2.30 -12.04 -7.89
N LEU A 257 1.90 -10.76 -7.94
CA LEU A 257 0.63 -10.28 -7.39
C LEU A 257 -0.58 -10.96 -8.04
N ARG A 258 -0.62 -11.02 -9.37
CA ARG A 258 -1.72 -11.66 -10.11
C ARG A 258 -1.84 -13.14 -9.76
N LYS A 259 -0.72 -13.89 -9.78
CA LYS A 259 -0.72 -15.31 -9.41
C LYS A 259 -1.16 -15.52 -7.95
N HIS A 260 -0.73 -14.63 -7.06
CA HIS A 260 -1.15 -14.70 -5.66
C HIS A 260 -2.66 -14.49 -5.52
N ALA A 261 -3.24 -13.50 -6.21
CA ALA A 261 -4.68 -13.32 -6.23
C ALA A 261 -5.42 -14.55 -6.79
N GLU A 262 -4.96 -15.09 -7.91
CA GLU A 262 -5.54 -16.30 -8.54
C GLU A 262 -5.48 -17.52 -7.62
N GLU A 263 -4.37 -17.71 -6.89
CA GLU A 263 -4.26 -18.80 -5.92
C GLU A 263 -5.26 -18.67 -4.77
N LEU A 264 -5.50 -17.46 -4.27
CA LEU A 264 -6.47 -17.21 -3.20
C LEU A 264 -7.91 -17.41 -3.71
N GLU A 265 -8.21 -16.94 -4.91
CA GLU A 265 -9.52 -17.13 -5.54
C GLU A 265 -9.79 -18.62 -5.80
N ASN A 266 -8.84 -19.35 -6.37
CA ASN A 266 -9.03 -20.77 -6.69
C ASN A 266 -9.15 -21.65 -5.44
N LYS A 267 -8.39 -21.36 -4.37
CA LYS A 267 -8.37 -22.19 -3.16
C LYS A 267 -9.46 -21.82 -2.17
N TYR A 268 -9.80 -20.54 -2.05
CA TYR A 268 -10.69 -20.03 -1.00
C TYR A 268 -11.94 -19.31 -1.53
N GLY A 269 -12.07 -19.10 -2.84
CA GLY A 269 -13.15 -18.29 -3.42
C GLY A 269 -13.03 -16.80 -3.09
N VAL A 270 -11.87 -16.34 -2.62
CA VAL A 270 -11.64 -14.96 -2.16
C VAL A 270 -10.74 -14.22 -3.16
N ILE A 271 -11.30 -13.21 -3.82
CA ILE A 271 -10.54 -12.23 -4.58
C ILE A 271 -10.00 -11.17 -3.61
N PRO A 272 -8.68 -10.91 -3.56
CA PRO A 272 -8.15 -9.82 -2.75
C PRO A 272 -8.79 -8.49 -3.14
N VAL A 273 -9.28 -7.75 -2.17
CA VAL A 273 -10.13 -6.59 -2.43
C VAL A 273 -9.30 -5.38 -2.85
N ARG A 274 -8.00 -5.37 -2.51
CA ARG A 274 -7.04 -4.29 -2.81
C ARG A 274 -5.66 -4.84 -3.16
N VAL A 275 -4.99 -4.17 -4.10
CA VAL A 275 -3.56 -4.34 -4.39
C VAL A 275 -2.83 -3.00 -4.30
N CYS A 276 -1.77 -2.97 -3.51
CA CYS A 276 -0.91 -1.79 -3.32
C CYS A 276 0.34 -1.89 -4.19
N LEU A 277 0.63 -0.79 -4.90
CA LEU A 277 1.75 -0.69 -5.83
C LEU A 277 2.71 0.46 -5.43
N PRO A 278 3.17 0.54 -4.17
CA PRO A 278 4.07 1.61 -3.77
C PRO A 278 5.40 1.50 -4.55
N SER A 279 5.86 2.62 -5.08
CA SER A 279 7.27 2.76 -5.44
C SER A 279 8.07 3.12 -4.19
N ALA A 280 9.23 2.48 -4.05
CA ALA A 280 10.16 2.82 -3.00
C ALA A 280 10.59 4.29 -3.16
N ASN A 281 10.68 5.00 -2.04
CA ASN A 281 11.16 6.36 -1.97
C ASN A 281 12.21 6.46 -0.87
N GLU A 282 13.14 7.41 -1.02
CA GLU A 282 14.11 7.68 0.02
C GLU A 282 13.49 8.49 1.15
N LEU A 283 14.04 8.29 2.35
CA LEU A 283 13.85 9.16 3.49
C LEU A 283 15.10 10.01 3.62
N GLN A 284 14.91 11.31 3.42
CA GLN A 284 15.93 12.29 3.73
C GLN A 284 16.27 12.10 5.22
N ASN A 285 17.56 11.99 5.54
CA ASN A 285 18.07 11.85 6.90
C ASN A 285 18.11 10.43 7.51
N ILE A 286 17.82 9.32 6.82
CA ILE A 286 18.05 7.97 7.42
C ILE A 286 19.11 7.16 6.66
N GLY A 287 19.52 7.62 5.46
CA GLY A 287 20.68 7.05 4.75
C GLY A 287 20.49 5.58 4.34
N VAL A 288 19.25 5.22 4.01
CA VAL A 288 18.84 3.92 3.51
C VAL A 288 18.98 3.90 1.99
N LYS A 289 19.80 3.00 1.46
CA LYS A 289 19.99 2.84 0.00
C LYS A 289 19.06 1.77 -0.56
N ILE A 290 18.21 2.15 -1.50
CA ILE A 290 17.30 1.25 -2.21
C ILE A 290 17.94 0.89 -3.57
N PRO A 291 18.03 -0.41 -3.95
CA PRO A 291 18.82 -0.84 -5.12
C PRO A 291 18.42 -0.23 -6.47
N TYR A 292 17.12 -0.10 -6.73
CA TYR A 292 16.60 0.37 -8.01
C TYR A 292 15.65 1.56 -7.81
N LEU A 293 16.05 2.48 -6.93
CA LEU A 293 15.33 3.72 -6.72
C LEU A 293 15.29 4.52 -8.02
N LEU A 294 14.12 5.07 -8.35
CA LEU A 294 13.95 5.99 -9.47
C LEU A 294 13.82 7.41 -8.94
N GLU A 295 14.66 8.30 -9.44
CA GLU A 295 14.56 9.73 -9.12
C GLU A 295 13.33 10.35 -9.75
N ARG A 296 12.67 11.24 -9.02
CA ARG A 296 11.48 11.95 -9.48
C ARG A 296 11.83 13.06 -10.47
N GLY A 297 10.86 13.41 -11.31
CA GLY A 297 10.95 14.56 -12.19
C GLY A 297 10.90 15.91 -11.46
N LYS A 298 10.85 16.99 -12.23
CA LYS A 298 10.66 18.35 -11.69
C LYS A 298 9.17 18.64 -11.53
N TYR A 299 8.76 19.10 -10.35
CA TYR A 299 7.38 19.45 -10.04
C TYR A 299 7.25 20.95 -9.82
N GLY A 300 6.16 21.53 -10.32
CA GLY A 300 5.66 22.84 -9.90
C GLY A 300 4.56 22.68 -8.85
N LYS A 301 3.97 23.79 -8.40
CA LYS A 301 2.94 23.79 -7.34
C LYS A 301 1.78 22.82 -7.60
N LYS A 302 1.32 22.69 -8.86
CA LYS A 302 0.12 21.90 -9.22
C LYS A 302 0.33 20.91 -10.39
N ARG A 303 1.52 20.85 -10.98
CA ARG A 303 1.79 20.05 -12.19
C ARG A 303 3.22 19.51 -12.22
N ILE A 304 3.44 18.47 -13.01
CA ILE A 304 4.78 18.00 -13.37
C ILE A 304 5.34 18.95 -14.45
N ILE A 305 6.50 19.53 -14.20
CA ILE A 305 7.21 20.41 -15.16
C ILE A 305 8.01 19.55 -16.15
N LYS A 306 8.67 18.50 -15.64
CA LYS A 306 9.46 17.57 -16.45
C LYS A 306 9.35 16.18 -15.86
N LYS A 307 8.81 15.21 -16.60
CA LYS A 307 8.80 13.79 -16.21
C LYS A 307 10.23 13.23 -16.23
N SER A 308 10.58 12.42 -15.25
CA SER A 308 11.72 11.51 -15.25
C SER A 308 11.24 10.08 -15.55
N TYR A 309 12.15 9.11 -15.38
CA TYR A 309 11.81 7.71 -15.42
C TYR A 309 10.80 7.30 -14.34
N TYR A 310 10.75 7.99 -13.20
CA TYR A 310 9.80 7.69 -12.12
C TYR A 310 8.35 7.87 -12.57
N GLU A 311 8.00 9.00 -13.18
CA GLU A 311 6.60 9.25 -13.58
C GLU A 311 6.17 8.32 -14.73
N LEU A 312 7.07 8.07 -15.69
CA LEU A 312 6.80 7.10 -16.77
C LEU A 312 6.61 5.69 -16.21
N PHE A 313 7.46 5.29 -15.27
CA PHE A 313 7.41 3.98 -14.63
C PHE A 313 6.11 3.77 -13.87
N ASN A 314 5.74 4.71 -12.98
CA ASN A 314 4.54 4.56 -12.16
C ASN A 314 3.26 4.54 -13.02
N GLU A 315 3.14 5.43 -14.01
CA GLU A 315 2.01 5.41 -14.94
C GLU A 315 1.92 4.06 -15.69
N LEU A 316 3.06 3.52 -16.15
CA LEU A 316 3.11 2.21 -16.80
C LEU A 316 2.73 1.06 -15.86
N MET A 317 3.24 1.03 -14.62
CA MET A 317 2.96 -0.05 -13.68
C MET A 317 1.50 -0.10 -13.28
N TYR A 318 0.86 1.04 -13.05
CA TYR A 318 -0.56 1.09 -12.71
C TYR A 318 -1.45 0.66 -13.87
N ALA A 319 -1.12 1.09 -15.11
CA ALA A 319 -1.85 0.65 -16.29
C ALA A 319 -1.71 -0.87 -16.51
N LEU A 320 -0.49 -1.42 -16.38
CA LEU A 320 -0.26 -2.86 -16.52
C LEU A 320 -0.94 -3.66 -15.40
N ALA A 321 -0.89 -3.20 -14.15
CA ALA A 321 -1.56 -3.86 -13.04
C ALA A 321 -3.08 -3.86 -13.22
N ARG A 322 -3.67 -2.76 -13.72
CA ARG A 322 -5.11 -2.68 -14.03
C ARG A 322 -5.52 -3.68 -15.11
N LEU A 323 -4.69 -3.90 -16.13
CA LEU A 323 -4.96 -4.92 -17.14
C LEU A 323 -4.72 -6.35 -16.62
N ALA A 324 -3.75 -6.53 -15.72
CA ALA A 324 -3.41 -7.84 -15.15
C ALA A 324 -4.44 -8.33 -14.13
N MET A 325 -5.02 -7.41 -13.35
CA MET A 325 -6.00 -7.68 -12.29
C MET A 325 -7.19 -6.70 -12.42
N PRO A 326 -8.00 -6.78 -13.50
CA PRO A 326 -9.09 -5.83 -13.76
C PRO A 326 -10.06 -5.62 -12.61
N GLU A 327 -10.38 -6.68 -11.88
CA GLU A 327 -11.42 -6.72 -10.84
C GLU A 327 -10.92 -6.24 -9.47
N ILE A 328 -9.62 -6.14 -9.25
CA ILE A 328 -9.07 -5.79 -7.93
C ILE A 328 -8.94 -4.27 -7.81
N ASN A 329 -9.28 -3.68 -6.66
CA ASN A 329 -9.00 -2.26 -6.44
C ASN A 329 -7.50 -1.99 -6.40
N ILE A 330 -7.05 -1.00 -7.17
CA ILE A 330 -5.65 -0.58 -7.16
C ILE A 330 -5.52 0.63 -6.24
N VAL A 331 -4.60 0.52 -5.29
CA VAL A 331 -4.33 1.53 -4.28
C VAL A 331 -3.14 2.38 -4.71
N SER A 332 -3.38 3.68 -4.92
CA SER A 332 -2.33 4.70 -4.91
C SER A 332 -2.14 5.26 -3.49
N SER A 333 -1.02 5.92 -3.23
CA SER A 333 -0.78 6.49 -1.89
C SER A 333 -0.03 7.80 -1.99
N GLU A 334 -0.14 8.61 -0.95
CA GLU A 334 0.59 9.89 -0.83
C GLU A 334 2.09 9.72 -0.63
N ARG A 335 2.63 8.51 -0.81
CA ARG A 335 4.03 8.34 -1.23
C ARG A 335 4.31 9.05 -2.56
N ASP A 336 3.27 9.29 -3.37
CA ASP A 336 3.34 10.05 -4.61
C ASP A 336 2.88 11.50 -4.46
N ARG A 337 3.56 12.40 -5.18
CA ARG A 337 3.19 13.81 -5.20
C ARG A 337 1.80 14.00 -5.83
N PRO A 338 1.06 15.05 -5.45
CA PRO A 338 -0.32 15.26 -5.92
C PRO A 338 -0.46 15.24 -7.44
N ALA A 339 0.49 15.81 -8.19
CA ALA A 339 0.45 15.81 -9.65
C ALA A 339 0.63 14.41 -10.27
N MET A 340 1.35 13.51 -9.60
CA MET A 340 1.47 12.11 -10.03
C MET A 340 0.20 11.34 -9.69
N LEU A 341 -0.38 11.54 -8.50
CA LEU A 341 -1.65 10.93 -8.11
C LEU A 341 -2.78 11.24 -9.11
N LYS A 342 -2.85 12.47 -9.63
CA LYS A 342 -3.80 12.83 -10.70
C LYS A 342 -3.67 11.99 -11.97
N ILE A 343 -2.47 11.54 -12.30
CA ILE A 343 -2.23 10.61 -13.41
C ILE A 343 -2.71 9.21 -13.02
N LEU A 344 -2.38 8.77 -11.80
CA LEU A 344 -2.69 7.43 -11.31
C LEU A 344 -4.19 7.18 -11.09
N ASP A 345 -4.98 8.22 -10.81
CA ASP A 345 -6.45 8.14 -10.66
C ASP A 345 -7.17 7.52 -11.87
N LYS A 346 -6.53 7.57 -13.05
CA LYS A 346 -7.00 6.92 -14.30
C LYS A 346 -7.04 5.40 -14.22
N TYR A 347 -6.30 4.81 -13.28
CA TYR A 347 -6.08 3.37 -13.16
C TYR A 347 -6.40 2.86 -11.75
N ALA A 348 -6.06 3.68 -10.74
CA ALA A 348 -6.38 3.45 -9.34
C ALA A 348 -7.88 3.68 -9.06
N THR A 349 -8.36 3.00 -8.04
CA THR A 349 -9.74 3.10 -7.55
C THR A 349 -9.78 3.42 -6.06
N CYS A 350 -8.63 3.34 -5.38
CA CYS A 350 -8.48 3.69 -3.98
C CYS A 350 -7.20 4.50 -3.77
N THR A 351 -7.20 5.45 -2.84
CA THR A 351 -6.03 6.26 -2.51
C THR A 351 -6.01 6.65 -1.04
N THR A 352 -4.83 6.86 -0.47
CA THR A 352 -4.73 7.47 0.87
C THR A 352 -4.94 8.98 0.79
N LEU A 353 -5.41 9.61 1.86
CA LEU A 353 -5.57 11.07 1.93
C LEU A 353 -5.14 11.57 3.30
N ASN A 354 -4.42 12.69 3.32
CA ASN A 354 -3.86 13.33 4.51
C ASN A 354 -3.04 12.38 5.42
N VAL A 355 -2.16 11.56 4.82
CA VAL A 355 -1.35 10.59 5.57
C VAL A 355 -0.28 11.29 6.39
N HIS A 356 -0.23 10.97 7.69
CA HIS A 356 0.90 11.29 8.55
C HIS A 356 1.72 10.00 8.83
N PRO A 357 2.98 9.90 8.38
CA PRO A 357 3.75 8.65 8.38
C PRO A 357 4.34 8.25 9.75
N GLY A 358 3.90 8.93 10.81
CA GLY A 358 4.44 8.91 12.14
C GLY A 358 3.54 8.32 13.22
N VAL A 359 4.13 7.80 14.29
CA VAL A 359 3.38 7.31 15.46
C VAL A 359 2.79 8.50 16.22
N GLY A 360 1.46 8.59 16.24
CA GLY A 360 0.71 9.63 16.96
C GLY A 360 0.63 10.98 16.26
N ASP A 361 1.05 11.08 15.00
CA ASP A 361 1.14 12.35 14.29
C ASP A 361 -0.23 12.95 13.93
N ASN A 362 -1.24 12.11 13.69
CA ASN A 362 -2.58 12.57 13.31
C ASN A 362 -3.18 13.42 14.43
N ALA A 363 -3.02 12.99 15.69
CA ALA A 363 -3.46 13.75 16.87
C ALA A 363 -2.36 14.65 17.47
N GLY A 364 -1.14 14.65 16.92
CA GLY A 364 -0.01 15.41 17.46
C GLY A 364 0.41 14.99 18.87
N ILE A 365 0.27 13.70 19.22
CA ILE A 365 0.46 13.16 20.57
C ILE A 365 1.84 13.47 21.15
N PHE A 366 2.88 13.42 20.31
CA PHE A 366 4.28 13.63 20.71
C PHE A 366 4.86 14.92 20.10
N LYS A 367 4.01 15.90 19.80
CA LYS A 367 4.48 17.25 19.46
C LYS A 367 4.86 17.94 20.77
N ASP A 368 6.13 18.31 20.92
CA ASP A 368 6.60 19.08 22.07
C ASP A 368 5.87 20.44 22.09
N VAL A 369 5.00 20.65 23.06
CA VAL A 369 4.33 21.94 23.27
C VAL A 369 5.38 22.93 23.77
N GLY A 370 5.76 23.89 22.93
CA GLY A 370 6.63 25.01 23.33
C GLY A 370 8.00 25.12 22.67
N CYS A 371 8.37 24.27 21.70
CA CYS A 371 9.61 24.50 20.95
C CYS A 371 9.34 25.03 19.53
N SER A 372 9.36 26.36 19.39
CA SER A 372 9.50 27.03 18.09
C SER A 372 10.89 26.73 17.51
N GLY A 373 10.95 26.05 16.36
CA GLY A 373 12.22 25.77 15.66
C GLY A 373 12.88 24.43 15.99
N CYS A 374 12.28 23.60 16.85
CA CYS A 374 12.68 22.20 16.98
C CYS A 374 12.16 21.40 15.78
N GLU A 375 12.89 21.39 14.67
CA GLU A 375 12.80 20.34 13.65
C GLU A 375 13.34 18.99 14.20
N LYS A 376 12.93 18.60 15.42
CA LYS A 376 13.44 17.40 16.08
C LYS A 376 12.94 16.17 15.33
N THR A 377 13.87 15.55 14.60
CA THR A 377 13.86 14.23 13.97
C THR A 377 12.67 13.35 14.35
N HIS A 378 11.56 13.55 13.66
CA HIS A 378 10.44 12.64 13.67
C HIS A 378 10.75 11.45 12.76
N PHE A 379 10.31 10.26 13.15
CA PHE A 379 10.40 9.11 12.24
C PHE A 379 9.43 9.30 11.13
N GLU A 380 9.87 9.05 9.92
CA GLU A 380 8.90 8.76 8.89
C GLU A 380 9.21 7.39 8.35
N GLN A 381 8.21 6.52 8.29
CA GLN A 381 8.39 5.22 7.64
C GLN A 381 8.50 5.36 6.11
N ALA A 382 8.07 6.49 5.57
CA ALA A 382 8.17 6.84 4.17
C ALA A 382 8.03 8.35 3.98
N THR A 383 8.69 8.89 2.95
CA THR A 383 8.40 10.24 2.49
C THR A 383 6.97 10.27 1.97
N THR A 384 6.17 11.22 2.46
CA THR A 384 4.78 11.42 2.02
C THR A 384 4.55 12.85 1.53
N PHE A 385 3.47 13.05 0.77
CA PHE A 385 3.03 14.33 0.26
C PHE A 385 1.54 14.49 0.62
N PRO A 386 1.23 14.73 1.90
CA PRO A 386 -0.14 14.78 2.39
C PRO A 386 -0.93 15.86 1.65
N ARG A 387 -2.15 15.56 1.24
CA ARG A 387 -3.05 16.51 0.59
C ARG A 387 -4.14 16.94 1.54
N ASN A 388 -4.52 18.21 1.47
CA ASN A 388 -5.70 18.70 2.16
C ASN A 388 -6.95 17.93 1.68
N PRO A 389 -7.76 17.35 2.59
CA PRO A 389 -8.94 16.59 2.20
C PRO A 389 -9.92 17.39 1.34
N LYS A 390 -10.40 18.53 1.84
CA LYS A 390 -11.41 19.37 1.16
C LYS A 390 -10.98 19.81 -0.23
N GLU A 391 -9.74 20.27 -0.39
CA GLU A 391 -9.20 20.67 -1.69
C GLU A 391 -9.13 19.48 -2.66
N THR A 392 -8.71 18.31 -2.17
CA THR A 392 -8.57 17.11 -2.99
C THR A 392 -9.91 16.63 -3.52
N LEU A 393 -10.95 16.59 -2.69
CA LEU A 393 -12.30 16.20 -3.10
C LEU A 393 -12.83 17.13 -4.21
N ASN A 394 -12.69 18.44 -4.01
CA ASN A 394 -13.12 19.44 -4.98
C ASN A 394 -12.36 19.32 -6.30
N GLU A 395 -11.06 19.04 -6.25
CA GLU A 395 -10.23 18.83 -7.44
C GLU A 395 -10.60 17.54 -8.19
N MET A 396 -10.89 16.45 -7.48
CA MET A 396 -11.35 15.19 -8.08
C MET A 396 -12.70 15.36 -8.78
N LYS A 397 -13.67 16.02 -8.12
CA LYS A 397 -14.98 16.33 -8.72
C LYS A 397 -14.84 17.15 -9.99
N LYS A 398 -13.96 18.16 -10.01
CA LYS A 398 -13.66 18.96 -11.22
C LYS A 398 -13.06 18.14 -12.36
N ARG A 399 -12.40 17.01 -12.06
CA ARG A 399 -11.88 16.06 -13.06
C ARG A 399 -12.88 14.96 -13.43
N GLY A 400 -14.11 15.01 -12.92
CA GLY A 400 -15.17 14.04 -13.21
C GLY A 400 -15.07 12.75 -12.41
N TYR A 401 -14.33 12.74 -11.30
CA TYR A 401 -14.32 11.61 -10.35
C TYR A 401 -15.32 11.82 -9.22
N GLU A 402 -15.77 10.71 -8.65
CA GLU A 402 -16.65 10.66 -7.49
C GLU A 402 -15.83 10.25 -6.26
N PRO A 403 -15.28 11.21 -5.49
CA PRO A 403 -14.56 10.90 -4.28
C PRO A 403 -15.49 10.32 -3.21
N VAL A 404 -15.15 9.15 -2.67
CA VAL A 404 -15.92 8.44 -1.64
C VAL A 404 -15.05 8.24 -0.41
N PHE A 405 -15.37 8.94 0.67
CA PHE A 405 -14.94 8.45 1.97
C PHE A 405 -15.80 7.26 2.28
N TYR A 406 -15.16 6.20 2.73
CA TYR A 406 -15.91 5.22 3.49
C TYR A 406 -16.24 5.78 4.85
#